data_AF-A0A254R6A6-F1
#
_entry.id   AF-A0A254R6A6-F1
#
_cell.length_a   1.000
_cell.length_b   1.000
_cell.length_c   1.000
_cell.angle_alpha   90.00
_cell.angle_beta   90.00
_cell.angle_gamma   90.00
#
_symmetry.space_group_name_H-M   'P 1'
#
loop_
_entity.id
_entity.type
_entity.pdbx_description
1 polymer ?
#
loop_
_entity_poly.entity_id
_entity_poly.type
_entity_poly.pdbx_seq_one_letter_code
_entity_poly.pdbx_strand_id
1 'polypeptide(L)'
;MARHLVVRSEGRADEVGQRLTALDAHIEVFALDDGDLGVSVPEKVIEAIGEDAVPRALADLTYYDLWSGEWHNPPPRRSGWLGSLFGKR
;
A
#
# COMPACT_ATOMS: atom_id res chain seq x y z
N MET A 1 7.74 0.12 -17.13
CA MET A 1 8.29 -0.99 -16.32
C MET A 1 7.28 -1.38 -15.24
N ALA A 2 7.22 -2.65 -14.83
CA ALA A 2 6.33 -3.07 -13.74
C ALA A 2 6.78 -2.49 -12.39
N ARG A 3 5.84 -2.27 -11.48
CA ARG A 3 6.11 -1.81 -10.10
C ARG A 3 6.01 -2.98 -9.15
N HIS A 4 7.03 -3.16 -8.32
CA HIS A 4 7.09 -4.26 -7.36
C HIS A 4 7.06 -3.72 -5.93
N LEU A 5 6.21 -4.30 -5.09
CA LEU A 5 6.01 -3.85 -3.72
C LEU A 5 6.16 -5.02 -2.75
N VAL A 6 6.63 -4.72 -1.54
CA VAL A 6 6.50 -5.59 -0.37
C VAL A 6 5.51 -4.95 0.58
N VAL A 7 4.40 -5.63 0.87
CA VAL A 7 3.32 -5.09 1.70
C VAL A 7 3.28 -5.82 3.03
N ARG A 8 3.33 -5.06 4.12
CA ARG A 8 3.12 -5.59 5.46
C ARG A 8 1.64 -5.82 5.68
N SER A 9 1.23 -7.09 5.76
CA SER A 9 -0.19 -7.43 5.83
C SER A 9 -0.77 -7.30 7.24
N GLU A 10 0.07 -7.31 8.27
CA GLU A 10 -0.33 -7.27 9.68
C GLU A 10 -1.35 -8.36 10.04
N GLY A 11 -1.20 -9.55 9.45
CA GLY A 11 -2.11 -10.68 9.65
C GLY A 11 -3.39 -10.65 8.81
N ARG A 12 -3.49 -9.72 7.84
CA ARG A 12 -4.65 -9.54 6.94
C ARG A 12 -4.34 -9.89 5.48
N ALA A 13 -3.38 -10.80 5.24
CA ALA A 13 -2.88 -11.13 3.91
C ALA A 13 -4.00 -11.42 2.88
N ASP A 14 -4.99 -12.25 3.23
CA ASP A 14 -6.10 -12.59 2.33
C ASP A 14 -6.95 -11.38 1.95
N GLU A 15 -7.24 -10.51 2.92
CA GLU A 15 -8.01 -9.29 2.69
C GLU A 15 -7.26 -8.33 1.78
N VAL A 16 -5.97 -8.11 2.04
CA VAL A 16 -5.11 -7.22 1.24
C VAL A 16 -4.98 -7.76 -0.19
N GLY A 17 -4.76 -9.07 -0.35
CA GLY A 17 -4.71 -9.72 -1.66
C GLY A 17 -6.00 -9.54 -2.44
N GLN A 18 -7.16 -9.75 -1.82
CA GLN A 18 -8.46 -9.53 -2.47
C GLN A 18 -8.66 -8.07 -2.89
N ARG A 19 -8.29 -7.09 -2.05
CA ARG A 19 -8.37 -5.67 -2.40
C ARG A 19 -7.53 -5.35 -3.63
N LEU A 20 -6.31 -5.88 -3.72
CA LEU A 20 -5.40 -5.65 -4.85
C LEU A 20 -5.91 -6.32 -6.13
N THR A 21 -6.33 -7.58 -6.07
CA THR A 21 -6.90 -8.30 -7.23
C THR A 21 -8.21 -7.67 -7.71
N ALA A 22 -8.96 -7.00 -6.83
CA ALA A 22 -10.16 -6.25 -7.20
C ALA A 22 -9.86 -4.96 -7.98
N LEU A 23 -8.65 -4.40 -7.88
CA LEU A 23 -8.24 -3.27 -8.74
C LEU A 23 -8.03 -3.73 -10.18
N ASP A 24 -7.31 -4.84 -10.37
CA ASP A 24 -7.12 -5.49 -11.66
C ASP A 24 -6.65 -6.95 -11.45
N ALA A 25 -7.25 -7.88 -12.19
CA ALA A 25 -6.93 -9.31 -12.09
C ALA A 25 -5.51 -9.70 -12.54
N HIS A 26 -4.80 -8.79 -13.24
CA HIS A 26 -3.42 -8.98 -13.66
C HIS A 26 -2.41 -8.49 -12.62
N ILE A 27 -2.84 -7.96 -11.49
CA ILE A 27 -1.96 -7.72 -10.35
C ILE A 27 -1.63 -9.07 -9.73
N GLU A 28 -0.35 -9.42 -9.73
CA GLU A 28 0.11 -10.66 -9.12
C GLU A 28 0.42 -10.41 -7.65
N VAL A 29 -0.23 -11.17 -6.78
CA VAL A 29 -0.01 -11.15 -5.34
C VAL A 29 0.48 -12.54 -4.92
N PHE A 30 1.59 -12.59 -4.19
CA PHE A 30 2.18 -13.83 -3.71
C PHE A 30 2.63 -13.68 -2.26
N ALA A 31 2.58 -14.78 -1.52
CA ALA A 31 3.00 -14.79 -0.12
C ALA A 31 4.52 -14.64 0.00
N LEU A 32 4.94 -13.88 1.00
CA LEU A 32 6.32 -13.85 1.51
C LEU A 32 6.36 -14.49 2.90
N ASP A 33 7.55 -14.55 3.47
CA ASP A 33 7.75 -14.97 4.86
C ASP A 33 7.02 -14.03 5.83
N ASP A 34 6.75 -14.51 7.05
CA ASP A 34 6.09 -13.77 8.14
C ASP A 34 4.67 -13.24 7.83
N GLY A 35 4.05 -13.73 6.75
CA GLY A 35 2.69 -13.33 6.36
C GLY A 35 2.63 -12.01 5.59
N ASP A 36 3.78 -11.46 5.17
CA ASP A 36 3.83 -10.33 4.25
C ASP A 36 3.51 -10.75 2.81
N LEU A 37 3.28 -9.77 1.95
CA LEU A 37 2.91 -10.00 0.55
C LEU A 37 3.90 -9.35 -0.41
N GLY A 38 4.26 -10.09 -1.45
CA GLY A 38 4.88 -9.55 -2.65
C GLY A 38 3.80 -9.19 -3.65
N VAL A 39 3.93 -8.02 -4.27
CA VAL A 39 2.98 -7.51 -5.26
C VAL A 39 3.74 -7.10 -6.51
N SER A 40 3.30 -7.57 -7.67
CA SER A 40 3.80 -7.16 -8.98
C SER A 40 2.67 -6.52 -9.78
N VAL A 41 2.85 -5.25 -10.15
CA VAL A 41 1.87 -4.46 -10.88
C VAL A 41 2.43 -4.20 -12.29
N PRO A 42 1.90 -4.85 -13.33
CA PRO A 42 2.33 -4.60 -14.70
C PRO A 42 2.12 -3.13 -15.11
N GLU A 43 3.03 -2.58 -15.91
CA GLU A 43 2.92 -1.18 -16.40
C GLU A 43 1.57 -0.89 -17.06
N LYS A 44 1.09 -1.80 -17.92
CA LYS A 44 -0.23 -1.69 -18.56
C LYS A 44 -1.39 -1.55 -17.57
N VAL A 45 -1.25 -2.15 -16.37
CA VAL A 45 -2.26 -2.02 -15.31
C VAL A 45 -2.18 -0.63 -14.72
N ILE A 46 -0.97 -0.15 -14.39
CA ILE A 46 -0.75 1.22 -13.87
C ILE A 46 -1.31 2.27 -14.84
N GLU A 47 -1.07 2.11 -16.13
CA GLU A 47 -1.62 2.98 -17.18
C GLU A 47 -3.16 2.96 -17.23
N ALA A 48 -3.77 1.80 -16.96
CA ALA A 48 -5.22 1.62 -17.00
C ALA A 48 -5.94 2.14 -15.74
N ILE A 49 -5.41 1.84 -14.54
CA ILE A 49 -6.05 2.20 -13.26
C ILE A 49 -5.53 3.53 -12.67
N GLY A 50 -4.42 4.05 -13.19
CA GLY A 50 -3.73 5.23 -12.73
C GLY A 50 -2.67 4.96 -11.64
N GLU A 51 -1.63 5.80 -11.59
CA GLU A 51 -0.46 5.62 -10.71
C GLU A 51 -0.79 5.56 -9.22
N ASP A 52 -1.86 6.24 -8.81
CA ASP A 52 -2.27 6.35 -7.41
C ASP A 52 -3.18 5.21 -6.94
N ALA A 53 -3.74 4.38 -7.82
CA ALA A 53 -4.76 3.41 -7.42
C ALA A 53 -4.22 2.37 -6.43
N VAL A 54 -3.01 1.86 -6.67
CA VAL A 54 -2.34 0.91 -5.78
C VAL A 54 -1.95 1.58 -4.45
N PRO A 55 -1.26 2.73 -4.42
CA PRO A 55 -1.04 3.48 -3.19
C PRO A 55 -2.31 3.77 -2.39
N ARG A 56 -3.43 4.10 -3.05
CA ARG A 56 -4.73 4.33 -2.38
C ARG A 56 -5.28 3.06 -1.75
N ALA A 57 -5.19 1.91 -2.44
CA ALA A 57 -5.63 0.63 -1.88
C ALA A 57 -4.78 0.16 -0.69
N LEU A 58 -3.54 0.65 -0.60
CA LEU A 58 -2.60 0.38 0.48
C LEU A 58 -2.50 1.51 1.51
N ALA A 59 -3.41 2.50 1.49
CA ALA A 59 -3.28 3.73 2.29
C ALA A 59 -3.30 3.49 3.82
N ASP A 60 -3.86 2.36 4.27
CA ASP A 60 -3.89 1.94 5.68
C ASP A 60 -2.81 0.91 6.05
N LEU A 61 -1.88 0.63 5.13
CA LEU A 61 -0.85 -0.40 5.27
C LEU A 61 0.55 0.18 5.11
N THR A 62 1.52 -0.52 5.69
CA THR A 62 2.94 -0.23 5.44
C THR A 62 3.39 -1.02 4.24
N TYR A 63 4.06 -0.39 3.27
CA TYR A 63 4.63 -1.09 2.12
C TYR A 63 5.96 -0.47 1.69
N TYR A 64 6.83 -1.29 1.12
CA TYR A 64 8.08 -0.88 0.50
C TYR A 64 7.91 -0.90 -1.01
N ASP A 65 8.26 0.19 -1.68
CA ASP A 65 8.29 0.25 -3.14
C ASP A 65 9.72 0.03 -3.65
N LEU A 66 9.91 -1.03 -4.43
CA LEU A 66 11.23 -1.40 -4.94
C LEU A 66 11.74 -0.41 -6.00
N TRP A 67 10.85 0.36 -6.62
CA TRP A 67 11.24 1.37 -7.60
C TRP A 67 11.78 2.63 -6.94
N SER A 68 11.06 3.19 -5.96
CA SER A 68 11.53 4.38 -5.21
C SER A 68 12.63 4.03 -4.21
N GLY A 69 12.66 2.79 -3.72
CA GLY A 69 13.55 2.37 -2.65
C GLY A 69 13.10 2.86 -1.27
N GLU A 70 11.81 3.14 -1.09
CA GLU A 70 11.28 3.78 0.12
C GLU A 70 10.17 2.96 0.79
N TRP A 71 10.13 3.05 2.13
CA TRP A 71 9.00 2.59 2.93
C TRP A 71 7.93 3.68 3.01
N HIS A 72 6.71 3.31 2.62
CA HIS A 72 5.50 4.09 2.80
C HIS A 72 4.77 3.59 4.04
N ASN A 73 4.57 4.47 5.01
CA ASN A 73 3.83 4.19 6.24
C ASN A 73 2.45 4.85 6.17
N PRO A 74 1.39 4.23 6.73
CA PRO A 74 0.10 4.87 6.81
C PRO A 74 0.20 6.14 7.66
N PRO A 75 -0.60 7.19 7.35
CA PRO A 75 -0.61 8.38 8.16
C PRO A 75 -1.00 8.02 9.60
N PRO A 76 -0.48 8.75 10.61
CA PRO A 76 -0.87 8.51 12.00
C PRO A 76 -2.40 8.57 12.09
N ARG A 77 -3.01 7.49 12.57
CA ARG A 77 -4.45 7.45 12.83
C ARG A 77 -4.71 8.63 13.77
N ARG A 78 -5.40 9.66 13.30
CA ARG A 78 -5.83 10.77 14.16
C ARG A 78 -6.80 10.20 15.20
N SER A 79 -6.26 9.69 16.31
CA SER A 79 -7.02 9.54 17.54
C SER A 79 -7.51 10.94 17.88
N GLY A 80 -8.82 11.12 17.97
CA GLY A 80 -9.43 12.41 18.26
C GLY A 80 -8.83 13.02 19.52
N TRP A 81 -7.94 13.99 19.34
CA TRP A 81 -7.62 14.98 20.34
C TRP A 81 -7.31 16.29 19.62
N LEU A 82 -8.24 17.24 19.77
CA LEU A 82 -7.99 18.67 19.60
C LEU A 82 -6.94 19.09 20.63
N GLY A 83 -5.67 18.99 20.26
CA GLY A 83 -4.55 19.41 21.09
C GLY A 83 -3.87 20.64 20.51
N SER A 84 -4.36 21.81 20.90
CA SER A 84 -3.67 23.11 20.84
C SER A 84 -3.25 23.62 19.45
N LEU A 85 -4.20 24.29 18.79
CA LEU A 85 -3.88 25.33 17.81
C LEU A 85 -3.32 26.56 18.55
N PHE A 86 -2.10 26.97 18.16
CA PHE A 86 -1.37 28.19 18.50
C PHE A 86 -0.90 28.30 19.97
N GLY A 87 0.38 28.36 20.30
CA GLY A 87 1.48 29.01 19.60
C GLY A 87 1.66 30.46 20.08
N LYS A 88 2.62 30.64 20.99
CA LYS A 88 3.35 31.89 21.33
C LYS A 88 2.52 33.06 21.90
N ARG A 89 2.82 33.43 23.15
CA ARG A 89 3.64 34.61 23.48
C ARG A 89 4.28 34.43 24.86
#